data_AF-A0A1D2MGS5-F1
#
_entry.id   AF-A0A1D2MGS5-F1
#
_cell.length_a   1.000
_cell.length_b   1.000
_cell.length_c   1.000
_cell.angle_alpha   90.00
_cell.angle_beta   90.00
_cell.angle_gamma   90.00
#
_symmetry.space_group_name_H-M   'P 1'
#
loop_
_entity.id
_entity.type
_entity.pdbx_description
1 polymer ?
#
loop_
_entity_poly.entity_id
_entity_poly.type
_entity_poly.pdbx_seq_one_letter_code
_entity_poly.pdbx_strand_id
1 'polypeptide(L)'
;MTRFFNPLFGYPLRRGAIGIGIIDMTICFSLLVVRLYTLDLYVNRNFLDETIEKLELHKLGNKTHQEKVEEMFKGDLQAVHYFYGMIAIISVETLYLIFEAWLCRLLVRSSKRGDECGLKWWMIMRSTITSLSIFMCGFGIYLSIDRDFLDWTLELITVYRIFELVVINELRKEVIATGPAERF
;
A
#
# COMPACT_ATOMS: atom_id res chain seq x y z
N MET A 1 2.07 -2.77 38.59
CA MET A 1 2.15 -2.59 37.12
C MET A 1 3.35 -3.36 36.58
N THR A 2 3.14 -4.59 36.11
CA THR A 2 4.12 -5.29 35.28
C THR A 2 4.20 -4.55 33.94
N ARG A 3 5.36 -3.97 33.65
CA ARG A 3 5.63 -3.34 32.34
C ARG A 3 6.05 -4.46 31.41
N PHE A 4 5.23 -4.77 30.41
CA PHE A 4 5.62 -5.66 29.31
C PHE A 4 6.72 -4.97 28.50
N PHE A 5 7.82 -5.66 28.27
CA PHE A 5 9.01 -5.11 27.61
C PHE A 5 9.33 -5.94 26.39
N ASN A 6 9.32 -5.31 25.21
CA ASN A 6 9.63 -6.01 23.98
C ASN A 6 11.03 -6.65 24.06
N PRO A 7 11.18 -7.98 23.99
CA PRO A 7 12.47 -8.66 24.19
C PRO A 7 13.49 -8.32 23.10
N LEU A 8 13.05 -7.85 21.92
CA LEU A 8 13.92 -7.48 20.81
C LEU A 8 14.42 -6.04 20.84
N PHE A 9 13.72 -5.16 21.56
CA PHE A 9 13.98 -3.71 21.52
C PHE A 9 14.16 -3.05 22.89
N GLY A 10 13.87 -3.75 24.00
CA GLY A 10 14.03 -3.23 25.36
C GLY A 10 13.08 -2.08 25.74
N TYR A 11 12.10 -1.75 24.91
CA TYR A 11 11.14 -0.67 25.15
C TYR A 11 9.81 -1.18 25.72
N PRO A 12 9.06 -0.33 26.46
CA PRO A 12 7.71 -0.67 26.89
C PRO A 12 6.82 -0.99 25.69
N LEU A 13 6.07 -2.09 25.75
CA LEU A 13 5.25 -2.67 24.68
C LEU A 13 4.41 -1.64 23.91
N ARG A 14 3.81 -0.70 24.65
CA ARG A 14 3.00 0.40 24.11
C ARG A 14 3.79 1.31 23.17
N ARG A 15 5.06 1.61 23.47
CA ARG A 15 5.90 2.47 22.63
C ARG A 15 6.30 1.77 21.35
N GLY A 16 6.58 0.47 21.40
CA GLY A 16 6.86 -0.34 20.22
C GLY A 16 5.66 -0.41 19.27
N ALA A 17 4.46 -0.72 19.80
CA ALA A 17 3.22 -0.75 19.01
C ALA A 17 2.87 0.61 18.37
N ILE A 18 3.13 1.72 19.07
CA ILE A 18 2.94 3.08 18.50
C ILE A 18 3.97 3.35 17.40
N GLY A 19 5.24 2.97 17.61
CA GLY A 19 6.29 3.14 16.60
C GLY A 19 6.00 2.38 15.31
N ILE A 20 5.59 1.12 15.42
CA ILE A 20 5.16 0.30 14.28
C ILE A 20 4.01 0.97 13.54
N GLY A 21 2.98 1.44 14.26
CA GLY A 21 1.85 2.14 13.64
C GLY A 21 2.23 3.44 12.93
N ILE A 22 3.22 4.20 13.43
CA ILE A 22 3.72 5.40 12.76
C ILE A 22 4.44 5.03 11.45
N ILE A 23 5.28 3.99 11.48
CA ILE A 23 5.99 3.53 10.30
C ILE A 23 4.99 3.03 9.26
N ASP A 24 3.96 2.28 9.67
CA ASP A 24 2.92 1.79 8.77
C ASP A 24 2.14 2.90 8.09
N MET A 25 1.69 3.90 8.86
CA MET A 25 1.01 5.04 8.28
C MET A 25 1.91 5.80 7.31
N THR A 26 3.20 5.94 7.64
CA THR A 26 4.19 6.58 6.76
C THR A 26 4.35 5.81 5.46
N ILE A 27 4.47 4.48 5.52
CA ILE A 27 4.54 3.61 4.33
C ILE A 27 3.27 3.76 3.48
N CYS A 28 2.09 3.75 4.07
CA CYS A 28 0.83 3.94 3.34
C CYS A 28 0.78 5.31 2.64
N PHE A 29 1.18 6.38 3.32
CA PHE A 29 1.23 7.71 2.70
C PHE A 29 2.26 7.77 1.56
N SER A 30 3.44 7.18 1.74
CA SER A 30 4.46 7.11 0.69
C SER A 30 3.96 6.32 -0.53
N LEU A 31 3.29 5.18 -0.31
CA LEU A 31 2.68 4.38 -1.38
C LEU A 31 1.64 5.16 -2.17
N LEU A 32 0.76 5.91 -1.49
CA LEU A 32 -0.22 6.78 -2.12
C LEU A 32 0.46 7.80 -3.04
N VAL A 33 1.49 8.50 -2.53
CA VAL A 33 2.24 9.49 -3.30
C VAL A 33 2.90 8.86 -4.53
N VAL A 34 3.55 7.70 -4.36
CA VAL A 34 4.18 6.99 -5.47
C VAL A 34 3.15 6.57 -6.52
N ARG A 35 1.99 6.04 -6.11
CA ARG A 35 0.92 5.62 -7.03
C ARG A 35 0.33 6.77 -7.84
N LEU A 36 0.08 7.91 -7.18
CA LEU A 36 -0.38 9.12 -7.85
C LEU A 36 0.67 9.64 -8.84
N TYR A 37 1.95 9.61 -8.46
CA TYR A 37 3.04 10.00 -9.34
C TYR A 37 3.20 9.06 -10.55
N THR A 38 3.09 7.74 -10.36
CA THR A 38 3.13 6.78 -11.47
C THR A 38 1.95 6.94 -12.42
N LEU A 39 0.76 7.25 -11.89
CA LEU A 39 -0.42 7.53 -12.73
C LEU A 39 -0.19 8.78 -13.59
N ASP A 40 0.35 9.85 -12.99
CA ASP A 40 0.68 11.09 -13.71
C ASP A 40 1.75 10.86 -14.79
N LEU A 41 2.79 10.07 -14.49
CA LEU A 41 3.82 9.70 -15.46
C LEU A 41 3.26 8.86 -16.62
N TYR A 42 2.38 7.88 -16.33
CA TYR A 42 1.77 7.04 -17.35
C TYR A 42 0.92 7.87 -18.32
N VAL A 43 0.16 8.82 -17.76
CA VAL A 43 -0.68 9.74 -18.53
C VAL A 43 0.18 10.67 -19.38
N ASN A 44 1.20 11.29 -18.79
CA ASN A 44 2.12 12.16 -19.51
C ASN A 44 2.88 11.44 -20.63
N ARG A 45 3.30 10.18 -20.42
CA ARG A 45 3.94 9.37 -21.47
C ARG A 45 2.99 9.08 -22.62
N ASN A 46 1.78 8.62 -22.34
CA ASN A 46 0.79 8.37 -23.38
C ASN A 46 0.44 9.64 -24.17
N PHE A 47 0.34 10.79 -23.50
CA PHE A 47 0.15 12.07 -24.18
C PHE A 47 1.34 12.45 -25.07
N LEU A 48 2.58 12.23 -24.60
CA LEU A 48 3.79 12.52 -25.37
C LEU A 48 3.91 11.62 -26.60
N ASP A 49 3.70 10.32 -26.44
CA ASP A 49 3.74 9.35 -27.54
C ASP A 49 2.65 9.66 -28.58
N GLU A 50 1.43 9.98 -28.13
CA GLU A 50 0.34 10.36 -29.03
C GLU A 50 0.62 11.71 -29.74
N THR A 51 1.28 12.65 -29.06
CA THR A 51 1.67 13.93 -29.67
C THR A 51 2.78 13.75 -30.72
N ILE A 52 3.74 12.86 -30.47
CA ILE A 52 4.82 12.53 -31.40
C ILE A 52 4.24 11.82 -32.64
N GLU A 53 3.38 10.83 -32.46
CA GLU A 53 2.70 10.12 -33.55
C GLU A 53 1.87 11.08 -34.42
N LYS A 54 1.17 12.03 -33.79
CA LYS A 54 0.44 13.11 -34.50
C LYS A 54 1.36 14.06 -35.25
N LEU A 55 2.51 14.43 -34.69
CA LEU A 55 3.47 15.33 -35.35
C LEU A 55 4.09 14.69 -36.59
N GLU A 56 4.26 13.36 -36.57
CA GLU A 56 4.71 12.59 -37.73
C GLU A 56 3.60 12.46 -38.80
N LEU A 57 2.35 12.18 -38.39
CA LEU A 57 1.19 12.13 -39.29
C LEU A 57 0.89 13.47 -39.98
N HIS A 58 1.01 14.59 -39.26
CA HIS A 58 0.73 15.94 -39.79
C HIS A 58 1.78 16.40 -40.82
N LYS A 59 2.99 15.84 -40.79
CA LYS A 59 3.99 16.03 -41.85
C LYS A 59 3.68 15.22 -43.11
N LEU A 60 2.79 14.23 -43.03
CA LEU A 60 2.51 13.26 -44.09
C LEU A 60 1.18 13.46 -44.83
N GLY A 61 0.20 14.20 -44.29
CA GLY A 61 -1.14 14.26 -44.90
C GLY A 61 -1.88 15.59 -44.73
N ASN A 62 -2.06 16.32 -45.83
CA ASN A 62 -3.01 17.41 -45.93
C ASN A 62 -4.40 16.81 -46.25
N LYS A 63 -5.24 16.47 -45.25
CA LYS A 63 -6.66 16.11 -45.47
C LYS A 63 -7.56 16.17 -44.22
N THR A 64 -8.40 17.20 -44.22
CA THR A 64 -9.84 17.21 -43.86
C THR A 64 -10.32 17.02 -42.41
N HIS A 65 -11.37 17.79 -42.12
CA HIS A 65 -12.16 18.01 -40.91
C HIS A 65 -12.55 16.80 -40.02
N GLN A 66 -12.32 15.56 -40.47
CA GLN A 66 -12.67 14.31 -39.79
C GLN A 66 -11.66 13.93 -38.70
N GLU A 67 -10.36 14.22 -38.90
CA GLU A 67 -9.31 14.04 -37.87
C GLU A 67 -9.58 14.87 -36.60
N LYS A 68 -10.09 16.10 -36.77
CA LYS A 68 -10.41 16.98 -35.63
C LYS A 68 -11.51 16.44 -34.71
N VAL A 69 -12.43 15.64 -35.25
CA VAL A 69 -13.54 15.06 -34.45
C VAL A 69 -13.05 13.82 -33.72
N GLU A 70 -12.23 12.98 -34.34
CA GLU A 70 -11.56 11.86 -33.66
C GLU A 70 -10.56 12.33 -32.59
N GLU A 71 -9.87 13.46 -32.81
CA GLU A 71 -8.98 14.07 -31.82
C GLU A 71 -9.72 14.57 -30.57
N MET A 72 -10.86 15.25 -30.73
CA MET A 72 -11.69 15.66 -29.59
C MET A 72 -12.23 14.45 -28.82
N PHE A 73 -12.70 13.42 -29.53
CA PHE A 73 -13.22 12.21 -28.89
C PHE A 73 -12.14 11.41 -28.15
N LYS A 74 -10.91 11.30 -28.67
CA LYS A 74 -9.80 10.62 -27.98
C LYS A 74 -9.34 11.38 -26.73
N GLY A 75 -9.22 12.71 -26.82
CA GLY A 75 -8.86 13.56 -25.68
C GLY A 75 -9.89 13.47 -24.54
N ASP A 76 -11.18 13.51 -24.87
CA ASP A 76 -12.25 13.35 -23.88
C ASP A 76 -12.28 11.93 -23.29
N LEU A 77 -12.05 10.88 -24.10
CA LEU A 77 -12.02 9.49 -23.59
C LEU A 77 -10.84 9.24 -22.65
N GLN A 78 -9.65 9.80 -22.95
CA GLN A 78 -8.47 9.71 -22.08
C GLN A 78 -8.65 10.51 -20.79
N ALA A 79 -9.23 11.72 -20.86
CA ALA A 79 -9.53 12.52 -19.67
C ALA A 79 -10.53 11.79 -18.75
N VAL A 80 -11.54 11.15 -19.33
CA VAL A 80 -12.51 10.33 -18.61
C VAL A 80 -11.85 9.09 -17.99
N HIS A 81 -10.99 8.38 -18.73
CA HIS A 81 -10.28 7.21 -18.20
C HIS A 81 -9.32 7.57 -17.06
N TYR A 82 -8.61 8.70 -17.19
CA TYR A 82 -7.76 9.25 -16.13
C TYR A 82 -8.57 9.62 -14.89
N PHE A 83 -9.71 10.29 -15.07
CA PHE A 83 -10.58 10.69 -13.95
C PHE A 83 -11.14 9.47 -13.19
N TYR A 84 -11.62 8.46 -13.91
CA TYR A 84 -12.07 7.20 -13.30
C TYR A 84 -10.91 6.44 -12.63
N GLY A 85 -9.74 6.39 -13.27
CA GLY A 85 -8.54 5.76 -12.70
C GLY A 85 -8.07 6.45 -11.40
N MET A 86 -8.05 7.79 -11.38
CA MET A 86 -7.71 8.57 -10.21
C MET A 86 -8.70 8.32 -9.06
N ILE A 87 -10.01 8.35 -9.34
CA ILE A 87 -11.04 8.06 -8.32
C ILE A 87 -10.91 6.63 -7.80
N ALA A 88 -10.66 5.66 -8.67
CA ALA A 88 -10.46 4.27 -8.28
C ALA A 88 -9.24 4.13 -7.36
N ILE A 89 -8.11 4.74 -7.69
CA ILE A 89 -6.90 4.71 -6.85
C ILE A 89 -7.18 5.38 -5.51
N ILE A 90 -7.74 6.59 -5.49
CA ILE A 90 -8.03 7.32 -4.24
C ILE A 90 -8.99 6.54 -3.35
N SER A 91 -10.04 5.93 -3.91
CA SER A 91 -11.03 5.17 -3.14
C SER A 91 -10.42 3.90 -2.53
N VAL A 92 -9.65 3.13 -3.30
CA VAL A 92 -8.96 1.93 -2.81
C VAL A 92 -7.94 2.28 -1.74
N GLU A 93 -7.15 3.34 -1.94
CA GLU A 93 -6.16 3.79 -0.95
C GLU A 93 -6.80 4.34 0.33
N THR A 94 -7.93 5.03 0.21
CA THR A 94 -8.68 5.49 1.39
C THR A 94 -9.20 4.31 2.20
N LEU A 95 -9.72 3.27 1.54
CA LEU A 95 -10.15 2.04 2.21
C LEU A 95 -8.95 1.34 2.88
N TYR A 96 -7.80 1.30 2.22
CA TYR A 96 -6.57 0.74 2.77
C TYR A 96 -6.09 1.51 4.01
N LEU A 97 -6.08 2.85 3.97
CA LEU A 97 -5.74 3.71 5.11
C LEU A 97 -6.69 3.50 6.30
N ILE A 98 -8.00 3.41 6.05
CA ILE A 98 -8.99 3.14 7.11
C ILE A 98 -8.72 1.77 7.74
N PHE A 99 -8.42 0.77 6.92
CA PHE A 99 -8.13 -0.58 7.38
C PHE A 99 -6.83 -0.63 8.20
N GLU A 100 -5.78 0.06 7.75
CA GLU A 100 -4.49 0.19 8.44
C GLU A 100 -4.63 0.93 9.77
N ALA A 101 -5.40 2.02 9.79
CA ALA A 101 -5.70 2.74 11.03
C ALA A 101 -6.48 1.85 12.03
N TRP A 102 -7.40 1.02 11.53
CA TRP A 102 -8.13 0.06 12.35
C TRP A 102 -7.20 -1.03 12.92
N LEU A 103 -6.29 -1.58 12.11
CA LEU A 103 -5.27 -2.53 12.55
C LEU A 103 -4.34 -1.90 13.60
N CYS A 104 -3.84 -0.68 13.37
CA CYS A 104 -3.01 0.04 14.33
C CYS A 104 -3.74 0.23 15.67
N ARG A 105 -5.01 0.61 15.62
CA ARG A 105 -5.84 0.77 16.82
C ARG A 105 -6.04 -0.56 17.56
N LEU A 106 -6.24 -1.66 16.83
CA LEU A 106 -6.35 -3.00 17.39
C LEU A 106 -5.04 -3.39 18.10
N LEU A 107 -3.89 -3.21 17.44
CA LEU A 107 -2.57 -3.51 18.00
C LEU A 107 -2.29 -2.73 19.28
N VAL A 108 -2.53 -1.41 19.28
CA VAL A 108 -2.31 -0.56 20.46
C VAL A 108 -3.26 -0.94 21.60
N ARG A 109 -4.52 -1.28 21.30
CA ARG A 109 -5.48 -1.70 22.32
C ARG A 109 -5.13 -3.05 22.92
N SER A 110 -4.78 -4.02 22.09
CA SER A 110 -4.45 -5.38 22.54
C SER A 110 -3.12 -5.42 23.28
N SER A 111 -2.11 -4.66 22.83
CA SER A 111 -0.84 -4.49 23.56
C SER A 111 -1.04 -3.79 24.92
N LYS A 112 -1.93 -2.79 25.01
CA LYS A 112 -2.22 -2.12 26.30
C LYS A 112 -2.83 -3.06 27.33
N ARG A 113 -3.70 -3.98 26.91
CA ARG A 113 -4.43 -4.90 27.81
C ARG A 113 -3.72 -6.24 28.01
N GLY A 114 -2.68 -6.54 27.23
CA GLY A 114 -2.10 -7.88 27.16
C GLY A 114 -3.13 -8.90 26.64
N ASP A 115 -3.97 -8.50 25.70
CA ASP A 115 -5.01 -9.35 25.12
C ASP A 115 -4.44 -10.20 23.99
N GLU A 116 -4.19 -11.48 24.29
CA GLU A 116 -3.65 -12.45 23.35
C GLU A 116 -4.57 -12.67 22.14
N CYS A 117 -5.89 -12.73 22.37
CA CYS A 117 -6.86 -12.96 21.30
C CYS A 117 -6.83 -11.82 20.29
N GLY A 118 -6.76 -10.57 20.77
CA GLY A 118 -6.66 -9.41 19.90
C GLY A 118 -5.34 -9.36 19.12
N LEU A 119 -4.21 -9.70 19.75
CA LEU A 119 -2.91 -9.82 19.06
C LEU A 119 -2.92 -10.93 18.00
N LYS A 120 -3.55 -12.07 18.30
CA LYS A 120 -3.72 -13.19 17.35
C LYS A 120 -4.55 -12.76 16.14
N TRP A 121 -5.68 -12.09 16.36
CA TRP A 121 -6.52 -11.57 15.27
C TRP A 121 -5.77 -10.56 14.42
N TRP A 122 -5.04 -9.65 15.05
CA TRP A 122 -4.21 -8.69 14.33
C TRP A 122 -3.17 -9.40 13.45
N MET A 123 -2.45 -10.39 14.00
CA MET A 123 -1.48 -11.19 13.24
C MET A 123 -2.10 -11.93 12.06
N ILE A 124 -3.28 -12.55 12.25
CA ILE A 124 -3.98 -13.26 11.18
C ILE A 124 -4.37 -12.30 10.06
N MET A 125 -5.03 -11.18 10.38
CA MET A 125 -5.46 -10.21 9.38
C MET A 125 -4.26 -9.63 8.63
N ARG A 126 -3.17 -9.32 9.36
CA ARG A 126 -1.93 -8.80 8.79
C ARG A 126 -1.22 -9.81 7.88
N SER A 127 -1.17 -11.08 8.30
CA SER A 127 -0.60 -12.16 7.50
C SER A 127 -1.41 -12.39 6.23
N THR A 128 -2.74 -12.36 6.29
CA THR A 128 -3.62 -12.52 5.12
C THR A 128 -3.37 -11.42 4.09
N ILE A 129 -3.26 -10.16 4.54
CA ILE A 129 -2.95 -9.03 3.64
C ILE A 129 -1.58 -9.22 3.01
N THR A 130 -0.56 -9.56 3.82
CA THR A 130 0.81 -9.72 3.33
C THR A 130 0.89 -10.84 2.29
N SER A 131 0.23 -11.98 2.54
CA SER A 131 0.15 -13.09 1.58
C SER A 131 -0.58 -12.70 0.30
N LEU A 132 -1.68 -11.96 0.39
CA LEU A 132 -2.41 -11.46 -0.78
C LEU A 132 -1.55 -10.47 -1.58
N SER A 133 -0.84 -9.56 -0.92
CA SER A 133 0.07 -8.62 -1.58
C SER A 133 1.19 -9.35 -2.31
N ILE A 134 1.82 -10.34 -1.68
CA ILE A 134 2.86 -11.17 -2.32
C ILE A 134 2.29 -11.92 -3.52
N PHE A 135 1.11 -12.53 -3.38
CA PHE A 135 0.46 -13.26 -4.47
C PHE A 135 0.16 -12.35 -5.66
N MET A 136 -0.37 -11.15 -5.40
CA MET A 136 -0.64 -10.16 -6.45
C MET A 136 0.65 -9.65 -7.12
N CYS A 137 1.73 -9.42 -6.36
CA CYS A 137 3.03 -9.05 -6.92
C CYS A 137 3.61 -10.17 -7.79
N GLY A 138 3.55 -11.42 -7.31
CA GLY A 138 4.02 -12.58 -8.07
C GLY A 138 3.22 -12.80 -9.36
N PHE A 139 1.90 -12.60 -9.31
CA PHE A 139 1.05 -12.66 -10.49
C PHE A 139 1.35 -11.52 -11.48
N GLY A 140 1.61 -10.32 -10.97
CA GLY A 140 2.08 -9.18 -11.77
C GLY A 140 3.36 -9.52 -12.52
N ILE A 141 4.43 -9.88 -11.81
CA ILE A 141 5.74 -10.25 -12.39
C ILE A 141 5.64 -11.42 -13.38
N TYR A 142 4.75 -12.38 -13.14
CA TYR A 142 4.54 -13.50 -14.07
C TYR A 142 3.92 -13.04 -15.40
N LEU A 143 3.05 -12.03 -15.37
CA LEU A 143 2.38 -11.49 -16.55
C LEU A 143 3.17 -10.36 -17.24
N SER A 144 3.87 -9.52 -16.47
CA SER A 144 4.72 -8.44 -16.96
C SER A 144 6.18 -8.83 -16.83
N ILE A 145 6.82 -9.13 -17.96
CA ILE A 145 8.26 -9.46 -18.05
C ILE A 145 9.14 -8.29 -17.57
N ASP A 146 8.61 -7.07 -17.60
CA ASP A 146 9.29 -5.87 -17.10
C ASP A 146 9.04 -5.67 -15.61
N ARG A 147 10.14 -5.61 -14.84
CA ARG A 147 10.11 -5.21 -13.42
C ARG A 147 10.07 -3.69 -13.33
N ASP A 148 8.98 -3.16 -12.78
CA ASP A 148 8.85 -1.74 -12.54
C ASP A 148 9.40 -1.33 -11.16
N PHE A 149 9.69 -0.04 -10.99
CA PHE A 149 10.10 0.54 -9.70
C PHE A 149 9.08 0.26 -8.57
N LEU A 150 7.81 0.10 -8.94
CA LEU A 150 6.73 -0.26 -8.02
C LEU A 150 6.96 -1.65 -7.39
N ASP A 151 7.46 -2.61 -8.17
CA ASP A 151 7.71 -3.98 -7.72
C ASP A 151 8.82 -4.02 -6.65
N TRP A 152 9.91 -3.29 -6.88
CA TRP A 152 11.00 -3.15 -5.91
C TRP A 152 10.53 -2.51 -4.59
N THR A 153 9.66 -1.50 -4.69
CA THR A 153 9.10 -0.83 -3.51
C THR A 153 8.20 -1.79 -2.73
N LEU A 154 7.39 -2.60 -3.42
CA LEU A 154 6.52 -3.61 -2.80
C LEU A 154 7.32 -4.76 -2.17
N GLU A 155 8.40 -5.20 -2.78
CA GLU A 155 9.32 -6.19 -2.20
C GLU A 155 9.92 -5.68 -0.88
N LEU A 156 10.42 -4.44 -0.83
CA LEU A 156 11.00 -3.86 0.38
C LEU A 156 9.96 -3.70 1.51
N ILE A 157 8.75 -3.27 1.16
CA ILE A 157 7.63 -3.20 2.11
C ILE A 157 7.29 -4.59 2.64
N THR A 158 7.29 -5.61 1.77
CA THR A 158 7.02 -7.00 2.18
C THR A 158 8.05 -7.51 3.19
N VAL A 159 9.34 -7.22 2.99
CA VAL A 159 10.40 -7.59 3.96
C VAL A 159 10.15 -6.91 5.31
N TYR A 160 9.81 -5.62 5.31
CA TYR A 160 9.44 -4.91 6.54
C TYR A 160 8.21 -5.54 7.20
N ARG A 161 7.19 -5.96 6.43
CA ARG A 161 5.98 -6.61 6.96
C ARG A 161 6.25 -7.98 7.57
N ILE A 162 7.18 -8.76 7.00
CA ILE A 162 7.64 -10.02 7.60
C ILE A 162 8.34 -9.74 8.93
N PHE A 163 9.25 -8.76 8.95
CA PHE A 163 9.93 -8.34 10.18
C PHE A 163 8.93 -7.95 11.27
N GLU A 164 7.92 -7.14 10.93
CA GLU A 164 6.84 -6.73 11.82
C GLU A 164 6.11 -7.94 12.43
N LEU A 165 5.71 -8.91 11.60
CA LEU A 165 5.03 -10.13 12.05
C LEU A 165 5.88 -10.93 13.04
N VAL A 166 7.19 -11.04 12.82
CA VAL A 166 8.10 -11.72 13.74
C VAL A 166 8.15 -10.99 15.09
N VAL A 167 8.29 -9.67 15.07
CA VAL A 167 8.31 -8.86 16.30
C VAL A 167 7.02 -9.07 17.09
N ILE A 168 5.85 -8.95 16.45
CA ILE A 168 4.56 -9.13 17.14
C ILE A 168 4.34 -10.57 17.62
N ASN A 169 4.86 -11.57 16.90
CA ASN A 169 4.79 -12.97 17.35
C ASN A 169 5.59 -13.19 18.65
N GLU A 170 6.79 -12.64 18.74
CA GLU A 170 7.58 -12.69 19.98
C GLU A 170 6.86 -11.97 21.13
N LEU A 171 6.22 -10.82 20.85
CA LEU A 171 5.38 -10.14 21.84
C LEU A 171 4.21 -11.00 22.31
N ARG A 172 3.53 -11.70 21.41
CA ARG A 172 2.43 -12.59 21.77
C ARG A 172 2.91 -13.71 22.70
N LYS A 173 4.09 -14.30 22.43
CA LYS A 173 4.68 -15.33 23.30
C LYS A 173 4.95 -14.79 24.71
N GLU A 174 5.49 -13.57 24.81
CA GLU A 174 5.74 -12.92 26.10
C GLU A 174 4.42 -12.71 26.87
N VAL A 175 3.38 -12.20 26.21
CA VAL A 175 2.05 -11.99 26.82
C VAL A 175 1.45 -13.29 27.36
N ILE A 176 1.60 -14.40 26.62
CA ILE A 176 1.16 -15.73 27.07
C ILE A 176 1.95 -16.18 28.30
N ALA A 177 3.27 -15.95 28.32
CA ALA A 177 4.14 -16.37 29.42
C ALA A 177 3.87 -15.59 30.72
N THR A 178 3.60 -14.28 30.64
CA THR A 178 3.38 -13.42 31.81
C THR A 178 1.90 -13.30 32.24
N GLY A 179 0.96 -13.77 31.41
CA GLY A 179 -0.48 -13.64 31.64
C GLY A 179 -1.03 -12.22 31.40
N PRO A 180 -2.36 -12.04 31.37
CA PRO A 180 -3.00 -10.75 31.10
C PRO A 180 -2.72 -9.73 32.20
N ALA A 181 -2.52 -8.47 31.80
CA ALA A 181 -2.19 -7.36 32.69
C ALA A 181 -3.30 -7.04 33.72
N GLU A 182 -4.54 -7.46 33.45
CA GLU A 182 -5.76 -7.12 34.21
C GLU A 182 -6.05 -8.02 35.43
N ARG A 183 -5.09 -8.82 35.93
CA ARG A 183 -5.30 -9.62 37.17
C ARG A 183 -5.11 -8.86 38.50
N PHE A 184 -4.92 -7.53 38.47
CA PHE A 184 -4.82 -6.70 39.68
C PHE A 184 -5.46 -5.32 39.49
#